data_AF-A0A4Y8C8J4-F1
#
_entry.id   AF-A0A4Y8C8J4-F1
#
_cell.length_a   1.000
_cell.length_b   1.000
_cell.length_c   1.000
_cell.angle_alpha   90.00
_cell.angle_beta   90.00
_cell.angle_gamma   90.00
#
_symmetry.space_group_name_H-M   'P 1'
#
loop_
_entity.id
_entity.type
_entity.pdbx_description
1 polymer ?
#
loop_
_entity_poly.entity_id
_entity_poly.type
_entity_poly.pdbx_seq_one_letter_code
_entity_poly.pdbx_strand_id
1 'polypeptide(L)'
;MIENIPASLWTKQDLNAYQIFDVRTPLEWEEGILPNAQCVALYDNQGLLNAKFLDEFQSKRDESKKLAFICRSGHRSMVAAEFIAE
;
A
#
# COMPACT_ATOMS: atom_id res chain seq x y z
N MET A 1 -22.83 25.06 10.35
CA MET A 1 -23.45 24.61 9.10
C MET A 1 -22.59 23.48 8.57
N ILE A 2 -23.18 22.31 8.31
CA ILE A 2 -22.44 21.19 7.74
C ILE A 2 -22.69 21.24 6.24
N GLU A 3 -21.64 21.43 5.45
CA GLU A 3 -21.72 21.47 3.99
C GLU A 3 -21.46 20.08 3.41
N ASN A 4 -22.35 19.66 2.51
CA ASN A 4 -22.19 18.43 1.75
C ASN A 4 -21.31 18.71 0.53
N ILE A 5 -20.10 18.15 0.51
CA ILE A 5 -19.21 18.26 -0.65
C ILE A 5 -19.57 17.16 -1.66
N PRO A 6 -20.04 17.51 -2.87
CA PRO A 6 -20.40 16.55 -3.89
C PRO A 6 -19.21 15.67 -4.30
N ALA A 7 -19.47 14.40 -4.58
CA ALA A 7 -18.47 13.39 -4.94
C ALA A 7 -17.58 13.78 -6.13
N SER A 8 -18.04 14.68 -6.99
CA SER A 8 -17.28 15.23 -8.13
C SER A 8 -16.10 16.11 -7.72
N LEU A 9 -16.14 16.70 -6.51
CA LEU A 9 -15.06 17.50 -5.94
C LEU A 9 -14.08 16.69 -5.10
N TRP A 10 -14.32 15.40 -4.95
CA TRP A 10 -13.35 14.49 -4.35
C TRP A 10 -12.25 14.36 -5.39
N THR A 11 -11.22 15.19 -5.23
CA THR A 11 -10.06 15.19 -6.11
C THR A 11 -9.54 13.76 -6.16
N LYS A 12 -9.66 13.13 -7.34
CA LYS A 12 -8.83 11.98 -7.68
C LYS A 12 -7.40 12.48 -7.59
N GLN A 13 -6.76 12.31 -6.44
CA GLN A 13 -5.32 12.51 -6.34
C GLN A 13 -4.70 11.69 -7.47
N ASP A 14 -3.81 12.34 -8.22
CA ASP A 14 -3.16 11.70 -9.37
C ASP A 14 -2.28 10.57 -8.84
N LEU A 15 -2.86 9.38 -8.76
CA LEU A 15 -2.20 8.18 -8.25
C LEU A 15 -1.01 7.80 -9.14
N ASN A 16 -0.90 8.35 -10.36
CA ASN A 16 0.25 8.14 -11.24
C ASN A 16 1.57 8.67 -10.65
N ALA A 17 1.50 9.66 -9.75
CA ALA A 17 2.69 10.17 -9.06
C ALA A 17 3.20 9.21 -7.97
N TYR A 18 2.41 8.20 -7.61
CA TYR A 18 2.74 7.25 -6.57
C TYR A 18 3.09 5.88 -7.15
N GLN A 19 4.12 5.27 -6.60
CA GLN A 19 4.31 3.84 -6.66
C GLN A 19 3.57 3.22 -5.47
N ILE A 20 2.55 2.42 -5.77
CA ILE A 20 1.68 1.84 -4.76
C ILE A 20 2.18 0.43 -4.42
N PHE A 21 2.31 0.13 -3.14
CA PHE A 21 2.64 -1.18 -2.60
C PHE A 21 1.45 -1.76 -1.84
N ASP A 22 0.98 -2.92 -2.27
CA ASP A 22 -0.06 -3.67 -1.57
C ASP A 22 0.60 -4.57 -0.52
N VAL A 23 0.40 -4.24 0.75
CA VAL A 23 1.01 -4.94 1.90
C VAL A 23 0.05 -5.92 2.57
N ARG A 24 -1.04 -6.26 1.88
CA ARG A 24 -1.93 -7.34 2.29
C ARG A 24 -1.25 -8.70 2.18
N THR A 25 -1.92 -9.74 2.68
CA THR A 25 -1.41 -11.11 2.55
C THR A 25 -1.64 -11.62 1.13
N PRO A 26 -0.86 -12.63 0.67
CA PRO A 26 -1.09 -13.28 -0.61
C PRO A 26 -2.52 -13.80 -0.80
N LEU A 27 -3.15 -14.30 0.27
CA LEU A 27 -4.54 -14.76 0.23
C LEU A 27 -5.53 -13.64 -0.12
N GLU A 28 -5.33 -12.42 0.41
CA GLU A 28 -6.20 -11.28 0.10
C GLU A 28 -6.03 -10.77 -1.34
N TRP A 29 -4.90 -11.05 -1.98
CA TRP A 29 -4.67 -10.68 -3.38
C TRP A 29 -5.48 -11.54 -4.35
N GLU A 30 -5.90 -12.75 -3.95
CA GLU A 30 -6.79 -13.62 -4.73
C GLU A 30 -8.19 -13.00 -4.92
N GLU A 31 -8.63 -12.16 -3.97
CA GLU A 31 -9.88 -11.38 -4.07
C GLU A 31 -9.77 -10.19 -5.04
N GLY A 32 -8.56 -9.90 -5.52
CA GLY A 32 -8.26 -8.80 -6.43
C GLY A 32 -7.20 -7.86 -5.89
N ILE A 33 -6.47 -7.24 -6.83
CA ILE A 33 -5.36 -6.32 -6.56
C ILE A 33 -5.66 -4.99 -7.24
N LEU A 34 -5.28 -3.89 -6.59
CA LEU A 34 -5.35 -2.57 -7.21
C LEU A 34 -4.46 -2.55 -8.48
N PRO A 35 -4.98 -2.11 -9.65
CA PRO A 35 -4.16 -1.98 -10.85
C PRO A 35 -2.93 -1.11 -10.59
N ASN A 36 -1.78 -1.54 -11.09
CA ASN A 36 -0.46 -0.90 -10.92
C ASN A 36 0.13 -0.95 -9.51
N ALA A 37 -0.51 -1.62 -8.54
CA ALA A 37 0.11 -1.88 -7.24
C ALA A 37 1.14 -3.01 -7.32
N GLN A 38 2.24 -2.86 -6.61
CA GLN A 38 3.26 -3.88 -6.40
C GLN A 38 2.93 -4.68 -5.15
N CYS A 39 2.71 -5.98 -5.30
CA CYS A 39 2.44 -6.88 -4.17
C CYS A 39 3.73 -7.17 -3.40
N VAL A 40 3.76 -6.78 -2.12
CA VAL A 40 4.85 -7.05 -1.18
C VAL A 40 4.24 -7.25 0.21
N ALA A 41 4.09 -8.49 0.64
CA ALA A 41 3.35 -8.82 1.85
C ALA A 41 4.15 -8.44 3.11
N LEU A 42 3.56 -7.63 3.99
CA LEU A 42 4.16 -7.31 5.29
C LEU A 42 4.10 -8.49 6.26
N TYR A 43 3.00 -9.24 6.22
CA TYR A 43 2.79 -10.44 7.01
C TYR A 43 2.52 -11.64 6.10
N ASP A 44 2.90 -12.83 6.55
CA ASP A 44 2.53 -14.08 5.89
C ASP A 44 1.03 -14.41 6.12
N ASN A 45 0.57 -15.51 5.53
CA ASN A 45 -0.82 -15.97 5.69
C ASN A 45 -1.17 -16.42 7.13
N GLN A 46 -0.18 -16.55 8.02
CA GLN A 46 -0.34 -16.91 9.42
C GLN A 46 -0.30 -15.67 10.35
N GLY A 47 -0.08 -14.48 9.78
CA GLY A 47 0.02 -13.22 10.53
C GLY A 47 1.41 -12.96 11.11
N LEU A 48 2.43 -13.71 10.71
CA LEU A 48 3.82 -13.50 11.12
C LEU A 48 4.52 -12.49 10.21
N LEU A 49 5.42 -11.66 10.76
CA LEU A 49 6.15 -10.67 9.98
C LEU A 49 6.97 -11.38 8.89
N ASN A 50 6.81 -10.93 7.64
CA ASN A 50 7.53 -11.48 6.52
C ASN A 50 8.97 -10.96 6.54
N ALA A 51 9.93 -11.84 6.86
CA ALA A 51 11.35 -11.49 6.88
C ALA A 51 11.88 -10.99 5.52
N LYS A 52 11.20 -11.33 4.41
CA LYS A 52 11.57 -10.90 3.05
C LYS A 52 10.95 -9.57 2.64
N PHE A 53 10.12 -8.97 3.48
CA PHE A 53 9.39 -7.74 3.16
C PHE A 53 10.33 -6.62 2.70
N LEU A 54 11.41 -6.37 3.46
CA LEU A 54 12.33 -5.27 3.17
C LEU A 54 13.09 -5.51 1.86
N ASP A 55 13.61 -6.71 1.65
CA ASP A 55 14.33 -7.08 0.43
C ASP A 55 13.43 -6.99 -0.82
N GLU A 56 12.21 -7.53 -0.73
CA GLU A 56 11.24 -7.45 -1.81
C GLU A 56 10.82 -6.01 -2.12
N PHE A 57 10.58 -5.21 -1.08
CA PHE A 57 10.26 -3.79 -1.21
C PHE A 57 11.40 -3.03 -1.90
N GLN A 58 12.63 -3.14 -1.40
CA GLN A 58 13.79 -2.43 -1.95
C GLN A 58 14.06 -2.82 -3.41
N SER A 59 13.90 -4.11 -3.74
CA SER A 59 14.11 -4.59 -5.12
C SER A 59 13.12 -4.01 -6.15
N LYS A 60 11.93 -3.61 -5.69
CA LYS A 60 10.85 -3.09 -6.55
C LYS A 60 10.69 -1.58 -6.46
N ARG A 61 11.24 -0.94 -5.44
CA ARG A 61 11.12 0.51 -5.20
C ARG A 61 11.80 1.31 -6.31
N ASP A 62 11.07 2.28 -6.82
CA ASP A 62 11.57 3.33 -7.69
C ASP A 62 11.74 4.61 -6.87
N GLU A 63 12.99 5.05 -6.69
CA GLU A 63 13.32 6.21 -5.86
C GLU A 63 12.84 7.54 -6.47
N SER A 64 12.50 7.55 -7.78
CA SER A 64 11.98 8.75 -8.45
C SER A 64 10.51 9.02 -8.14
N LYS A 65 9.79 8.03 -7.59
CA LYS A 65 8.35 8.11 -7.32
C LYS A 65 8.07 8.27 -5.84
N LYS A 66 6.94 8.92 -5.54
CA LYS A 66 6.41 8.92 -4.17
C LYS A 66 5.90 7.53 -3.83
N LEU A 67 6.08 7.10 -2.59
CA LEU A 67 5.62 5.79 -2.15
C LEU A 67 4.25 5.90 -1.51
N ALA A 68 3.42 4.89 -1.72
CA ALA A 68 2.16 4.70 -1.00
C ALA A 68 2.00 3.23 -0.64
N PHE A 69 1.56 2.96 0.59
CA PHE A 69 1.22 1.61 1.03
C PHE A 69 -0.28 1.49 1.20
N ILE A 70 -0.84 0.34 0.80
CA ILE A 70 -2.27 0.05 0.96
C ILE A 70 -2.48 -1.25 1.71
N CYS A 71 -3.50 -1.26 2.56
CA CYS A 71 -4.08 -2.47 3.11
C CYS A 71 -5.57 -2.28 3.35
N ARG A 72 -6.27 -3.34 3.76
CA ARG A 72 -7.73 -3.31 3.96
C ARG A 72 -8.20 -2.29 5.00
N SER A 73 -7.49 -2.12 6.12
CA SER A 73 -7.93 -1.34 7.29
C SER A 73 -7.01 -0.16 7.66
N GLY A 74 -5.91 0.04 6.93
CA GLY A 74 -4.91 1.09 7.20
C GLY A 74 -3.79 0.74 8.19
N HIS A 75 -3.98 -0.25 9.08
CA HIS A 75 -2.98 -0.56 10.11
C HIS A 75 -1.66 -1.09 9.53
N ARG A 76 -1.72 -2.08 8.63
CA ARG A 76 -0.51 -2.67 8.02
C ARG A 76 0.25 -1.69 7.15
N SER A 77 -0.45 -0.78 6.47
CA SER A 77 0.17 0.26 5.65
C SER A 77 0.89 1.31 6.49
N MET A 78 0.37 1.63 7.68
CA MET A 78 1.06 2.48 8.65
C MET A 78 2.34 1.80 9.15
N VAL A 79 2.25 0.54 9.59
CA VAL A 79 3.41 -0.23 10.05
C VAL A 79 4.46 -0.36 8.94
N ALA A 80 4.06 -0.67 7.71
CA ALA A 80 4.98 -0.73 6.57
C ALA A 80 5.71 0.61 6.33
N ALA A 81 4.99 1.74 6.45
CA ALA A 81 5.58 3.06 6.28
C ALA A 81 6.56 3.42 7.40
N GLU A 82 6.28 3.03 8.64
CA GLU A 82 7.21 3.19 9.76
C GLU A 82 8.46 2.33 9.57
N PHE A 83 8.28 1.07 9.16
CA PHE A 83 9.35 0.10 8.95
C PHE A 83 10.37 0.50 7.88
N ILE A 84 9.96 1.31 6.90
CA ILE A 84 10.84 1.81 5.82
C ILE A 84 11.37 3.23 6.07
N ALA A 85 10.81 3.94 7.04
CA ALA A 85 11.25 5.29 7.40
C ALA A 85 12.41 5.28 8.41
N GLU A 86 12.60 4.15 9.08
CA GLU A 86 13.73 3.83 9.95
C GLU A 86 14.97 3.41 9.15
#